data_AF-A0A957RBQ6-F1
#
_entry.id   AF-A0A957RBQ6-F1
#
_cell.length_a   1.000
_cell.length_b   1.000
_cell.length_c   1.000
_cell.angle_alpha   90.00
_cell.angle_beta   90.00
_cell.angle_gamma   90.00
#
_symmetry.space_group_name_H-M   'P 1'
#
loop_
_entity.id
_entity.type
_entity.pdbx_description
1 polymer ?
#
loop_
_entity_poly.entity_id
_entity_poly.type
_entity_poly.pdbx_seq_one_letter_code
_entity_poly.pdbx_strand_id
1 'polypeptide(L)'
;QAPPIEVWLEDWSMTLDADGVQRLIAHGEHDDGAFAMDLTLRPTRPPIFHGERGLSQKGPEPGNASYYYSLTGLETAGTITSRGRTHDVTGVSWMDHEFGTSALPAGALGWDWFSVQLDNGAVLMLAQIRTEDGDGVNEFEGTLVTADGAQTTITADRGLVDQ
;
A
#
# COMPACT_ATOMS: atom_id res chain seq x y z
N GLN A 1 6.84 -26.30 5.19
CA GLN A 1 6.27 -25.15 4.46
C GLN A 1 5.66 -24.22 5.49
N ALA A 2 5.82 -22.90 5.33
CA ALA A 2 5.04 -21.95 6.12
C ALA A 2 3.56 -22.13 5.76
N PRO A 3 2.63 -22.01 6.72
CA PRO A 3 1.21 -22.06 6.40
C PRO A 3 0.84 -20.87 5.48
N PRO A 4 -0.15 -21.01 4.60
CA PRO A 4 -0.68 -19.88 3.85
C PRO A 4 -1.14 -18.80 4.82
N ILE A 5 -0.88 -17.54 4.48
CA ILE A 5 -1.42 -16.42 5.25
C ILE A 5 -2.87 -16.23 4.83
N GLU A 6 -3.77 -16.14 5.80
CA GLU A 6 -5.18 -15.86 5.59
C GLU A 6 -5.61 -14.76 6.56
N VAL A 7 -6.25 -13.74 6.02
CA VAL A 7 -6.91 -12.67 6.78
C VAL A 7 -8.37 -12.68 6.38
N TRP A 8 -9.28 -12.71 7.35
CA TRP A 8 -10.72 -12.74 7.07
C TRP A 8 -11.50 -11.85 8.03
N LEU A 9 -12.64 -11.38 7.54
CA LEU A 9 -13.69 -10.74 8.31
C LEU A 9 -15.02 -11.28 7.79
N GLU A 10 -15.69 -12.08 8.61
CA GLU A 10 -16.90 -12.80 8.19
C GLU A 10 -16.65 -13.64 6.92
N ASP A 11 -17.27 -13.27 5.80
CA ASP A 11 -17.19 -13.92 4.50
C ASP A 11 -16.23 -13.21 3.52
N TRP A 12 -15.55 -12.15 3.97
CA TRP A 12 -14.48 -11.49 3.22
C TRP A 12 -13.14 -12.09 3.60
N SER A 13 -12.29 -12.32 2.62
CA SER A 13 -10.98 -12.90 2.86
C SER A 13 -9.91 -12.45 1.87
N MET A 14 -8.68 -12.49 2.36
CA MET A 14 -7.46 -12.45 1.55
C MET A 14 -6.63 -13.66 1.92
N THR A 15 -6.29 -14.49 0.94
CA THR A 15 -5.32 -15.57 1.10
C THR A 15 -4.03 -15.23 0.35
N LEU A 16 -2.90 -15.70 0.86
CA LEU A 16 -1.58 -15.65 0.24
C LEU A 16 -1.00 -17.06 0.20
N ASP A 17 -0.69 -17.54 -1.00
CA ASP A 17 -0.07 -18.84 -1.19
C ASP A 17 1.47 -18.80 -1.07
N ALA A 18 2.10 -19.97 -1.22
CA ALA A 18 3.55 -20.11 -1.10
C ALA A 18 4.34 -19.42 -2.23
N ASP A 19 3.70 -19.13 -3.36
CA ASP A 19 4.28 -18.43 -4.51
C ASP A 19 4.04 -16.91 -4.42
N GLY A 20 3.40 -16.45 -3.34
CA GLY A 20 3.08 -15.05 -3.10
C GLY A 20 1.86 -14.54 -3.87
N VAL A 21 1.09 -15.44 -4.50
CA VAL A 21 -0.15 -15.09 -5.19
C VAL A 21 -1.23 -14.85 -4.15
N GLN A 22 -1.94 -13.73 -4.30
CA GLN A 22 -3.04 -13.37 -3.43
C GLN A 22 -4.37 -13.66 -4.10
N ARG A 23 -5.35 -14.12 -3.32
CA ARG A 23 -6.76 -14.12 -3.73
C ARG A 23 -7.58 -13.27 -2.77
N LEU A 24 -8.32 -12.31 -3.30
CA LEU A 24 -9.20 -11.41 -2.55
C LEU A 24 -10.65 -11.78 -2.87
N ILE A 25 -11.43 -12.03 -1.83
CA ILE A 25 -12.87 -12.26 -1.87
C ILE A 25 -13.54 -11.21 -0.99
N ALA A 26 -14.48 -10.47 -1.56
CA ALA A 26 -15.38 -9.58 -0.81
C ALA A 26 -16.74 -9.54 -1.49
N HIS A 27 -17.82 -9.42 -0.74
CA HIS A 27 -19.16 -9.25 -1.30
C HIS A 27 -20.13 -8.63 -0.31
N GLY A 28 -21.17 -8.00 -0.83
CA GLY A 28 -22.22 -7.44 0.01
C GLY A 28 -23.36 -6.88 -0.83
N GLU A 29 -24.36 -6.36 -0.13
CA GLU A 29 -25.56 -5.79 -0.73
C GLU A 29 -25.63 -4.30 -0.39
N HIS A 30 -26.07 -3.50 -1.36
CA HIS A 30 -26.37 -2.09 -1.16
C HIS A 30 -27.72 -1.74 -1.82
N ASP A 31 -28.26 -0.55 -1.53
CA ASP A 31 -29.56 -0.11 -2.05
C ASP A 31 -29.60 -0.08 -3.60
N ASP A 32 -28.44 0.11 -4.25
CA ASP A 32 -28.28 0.11 -5.70
C ASP A 32 -27.83 -1.25 -6.29
N GLY A 33 -27.82 -2.31 -5.46
CA GLY A 33 -27.58 -3.71 -5.83
C GLY A 33 -26.31 -4.31 -5.21
N ALA A 34 -26.10 -5.59 -5.48
CA ALA A 34 -24.94 -6.32 -4.96
C ALA A 34 -23.60 -5.73 -5.44
N PHE A 35 -22.58 -5.83 -4.59
CA PHE A 35 -21.18 -5.68 -4.95
C PHE A 35 -20.42 -6.97 -4.63
N ALA A 36 -19.38 -7.27 -5.40
CA ALA A 36 -18.49 -8.39 -5.13
C ALA A 36 -17.13 -8.19 -5.80
N MET A 37 -16.11 -8.85 -5.26
CA MET A 37 -14.77 -8.95 -5.80
C MET A 37 -14.30 -10.39 -5.63
N ASP A 38 -13.85 -11.01 -6.71
CA ASP A 38 -13.06 -12.25 -6.70
C ASP A 38 -11.86 -12.01 -7.60
N LEU A 39 -10.73 -11.64 -6.99
CA LEU A 39 -9.53 -11.19 -7.69
C LEU A 39 -8.35 -12.07 -7.32
N THR A 40 -7.54 -12.41 -8.32
CA THR A 40 -6.22 -13.02 -8.16
C THR A 40 -5.15 -11.98 -8.51
N LEU A 41 -4.20 -11.77 -7.61
CA LEU A 41 -3.12 -10.79 -7.73
C LEU A 41 -1.78 -11.53 -7.71
N ARG A 42 -1.00 -11.39 -8.78
CA ARG A 42 0.30 -12.08 -8.94
C ARG A 42 1.45 -11.08 -8.83
N PRO A 43 2.40 -11.27 -7.91
CA PRO A 43 3.56 -10.39 -7.82
C PRO A 43 4.47 -10.57 -9.04
N THR A 44 4.89 -9.45 -9.63
CA THR A 44 5.83 -9.43 -10.77
C THR A 44 7.24 -8.98 -10.39
N ARG A 45 7.41 -8.51 -9.16
CA ARG A 45 8.67 -7.97 -8.64
C ARG A 45 8.77 -8.13 -7.12
N PRO A 46 9.99 -8.03 -6.54
CA PRO A 46 10.19 -8.07 -5.10
C PRO A 46 9.46 -6.92 -4.36
N PRO A 47 9.20 -7.09 -3.04
CA PRO A 47 8.66 -6.02 -2.20
C PRO A 47 9.57 -4.79 -2.16
N ILE A 48 8.96 -3.61 -2.07
CA ILE A 48 9.66 -2.33 -1.84
C ILE A 48 9.57 -2.02 -0.35
N PHE A 49 10.70 -1.95 0.34
CA PHE A 49 10.75 -1.61 1.77
C PHE A 49 10.85 -0.11 1.96
N HIS A 50 9.95 0.48 2.75
CA HIS A 50 9.96 1.91 3.05
C HIS A 50 10.87 2.24 4.25
N GLY A 51 11.15 3.53 4.47
CA GLY A 51 12.04 3.99 5.53
C GLY A 51 13.44 3.38 5.50
N GLU A 52 14.01 3.11 6.67
CA GLU A 52 15.30 2.44 6.80
C GLU A 52 15.12 0.92 6.73
N ARG A 53 15.21 0.35 5.52
CA ARG A 53 15.09 -1.11 5.27
C ARG A 53 13.79 -1.71 5.84
N GLY A 54 12.69 -0.99 5.71
CA GLY A 54 11.37 -1.39 6.17
C GLY A 54 10.94 -0.68 7.45
N LEU A 55 11.86 -0.07 8.22
CA LEU A 55 11.50 0.69 9.41
C LEU A 55 11.12 2.14 9.03
N SER A 56 9.82 2.43 8.98
CA SER A 56 9.23 3.74 8.70
C SER A 56 8.94 4.48 10.00
N GLN A 57 9.56 5.66 10.18
CA GLN A 57 9.37 6.51 11.35
C GLN A 57 8.14 7.42 11.17
N LYS A 58 7.32 7.54 12.22
CA LYS A 58 6.03 8.25 12.21
C LYS A 58 5.96 9.37 13.26
N GLY A 59 7.08 9.71 13.87
CA GLY A 59 7.18 10.67 14.97
C GLY A 59 8.60 10.79 15.50
N PRO A 60 8.92 11.87 16.24
CA PRO A 60 10.25 12.10 16.80
C PRO A 60 10.58 11.16 17.96
N GLU A 61 9.58 10.49 18.53
CA GLU A 61 9.74 9.60 19.68
C GLU A 61 10.35 8.25 19.27
N PRO A 62 11.42 7.79 19.94
CA PRO A 62 11.96 6.45 19.71
C PRO A 62 10.89 5.36 19.86
N GLY A 63 10.74 4.52 18.85
CA GLY A 63 9.73 3.46 18.82
C GLY A 63 8.38 3.87 18.21
N ASN A 64 8.18 5.15 17.86
CA ASN A 64 7.06 5.55 17.02
C ASN A 64 7.37 5.27 15.53
N ALA A 65 7.34 3.99 15.17
CA ALA A 65 7.66 3.50 13.85
C ALA A 65 6.84 2.25 13.50
N SER A 66 6.66 2.02 12.20
CA SER A 66 6.05 0.80 11.65
C SER A 66 7.04 0.08 10.75
N TYR A 67 6.94 -1.23 10.67
CA TYR A 67 7.50 -1.98 9.56
C TYR A 67 6.57 -1.83 8.36
N TYR A 68 7.09 -1.34 7.24
CA TYR A 68 6.29 -0.96 6.09
C TYR A 68 6.96 -1.37 4.77
N TYR A 69 6.23 -2.13 3.97
CA TYR A 69 6.60 -2.44 2.58
C TYR A 69 5.37 -2.46 1.68
N SER A 70 5.62 -2.31 0.37
CA SER A 70 4.59 -2.47 -0.66
C SER A 70 4.90 -3.61 -1.61
N LEU A 71 3.83 -4.26 -2.06
CA LEU A 71 3.81 -5.12 -3.24
C LEU A 71 3.24 -4.31 -4.40
N THR A 72 4.10 -4.04 -5.38
CA THR A 72 3.75 -3.21 -6.54
C THR A 72 3.87 -4.04 -7.81
N GLY A 73 3.20 -3.63 -8.88
CA GLY A 73 3.17 -4.37 -10.13
C GLY A 73 2.37 -5.67 -10.01
N LEU A 74 1.41 -5.75 -9.08
CA LEU A 74 0.59 -6.94 -8.92
C LEU A 74 -0.28 -7.10 -10.16
N GLU A 75 -0.04 -8.12 -10.98
CA GLU A 75 -0.92 -8.46 -12.10
C GLU A 75 -2.24 -8.98 -11.55
N THR A 76 -3.30 -8.22 -11.79
CA THR A 76 -4.62 -8.46 -11.21
C THR A 76 -5.56 -8.94 -12.30
N ALA A 77 -6.25 -10.04 -12.05
CA ALA A 77 -7.32 -10.54 -12.90
C ALA A 77 -8.44 -11.16 -12.06
N GLY A 78 -9.67 -11.11 -12.56
CA GLY A 78 -10.82 -11.72 -11.91
C GLY A 78 -12.11 -11.01 -12.25
N THR A 79 -13.03 -10.96 -11.29
CA THR A 79 -14.34 -10.33 -11.47
C THR A 79 -14.62 -9.26 -10.42
N ILE A 80 -15.31 -8.20 -10.85
CA ILE A 80 -15.90 -7.19 -9.97
C ILE A 80 -17.39 -7.10 -10.30
N THR A 81 -18.23 -7.18 -9.28
CA THR A 81 -19.66 -6.90 -9.38
C THR A 81 -19.94 -5.52 -8.81
N SER A 82 -20.63 -4.68 -9.58
CA SER A 82 -21.10 -3.36 -9.17
C SER A 82 -22.56 -3.20 -9.58
N ARG A 83 -23.43 -2.79 -8.65
CA ARG A 83 -24.88 -2.63 -8.89
C ARG A 83 -25.51 -3.89 -9.49
N GLY A 84 -25.14 -5.05 -8.97
CA GLY A 84 -25.60 -6.36 -9.44
C GLY A 84 -25.08 -6.79 -10.82
N ARG A 85 -24.16 -6.04 -11.44
CA ARG A 85 -23.56 -6.39 -12.74
C ARG A 85 -22.12 -6.81 -12.57
N THR A 86 -21.80 -8.02 -13.01
CA THR A 86 -20.44 -8.58 -12.97
C THR A 86 -19.66 -8.24 -14.22
N HIS A 87 -18.40 -7.88 -14.03
CA HIS A 87 -17.44 -7.52 -15.08
C HIS A 87 -16.16 -8.32 -14.89
N ASP A 88 -15.66 -8.91 -15.98
CA ASP A 88 -14.29 -9.42 -16.02
C ASP A 88 -13.33 -8.22 -16.07
N VAL A 89 -12.30 -8.25 -15.22
CA VAL A 89 -11.33 -7.16 -15.10
C VAL A 89 -9.91 -7.70 -15.19
N THR A 90 -9.03 -6.86 -15.74
CA THR A 90 -7.58 -7.02 -15.66
C THR A 90 -6.95 -5.67 -15.33
N GLY A 91 -5.78 -5.68 -14.71
CA GLY A 91 -5.07 -4.46 -14.38
C GLY A 91 -3.82 -4.71 -13.55
N VAL A 92 -3.29 -3.62 -13.00
CA VAL A 92 -2.13 -3.65 -12.11
C VAL A 92 -2.51 -3.01 -10.78
N SER A 93 -2.27 -3.73 -9.69
CA SER A 93 -2.60 -3.29 -8.33
C SER A 93 -1.35 -2.94 -7.52
N TRP A 94 -1.61 -2.24 -6.41
CA TRP A 94 -0.67 -1.92 -5.34
C TRP A 94 -1.24 -2.47 -4.04
N MET A 95 -0.41 -3.07 -3.20
CA MET A 95 -0.76 -3.45 -1.83
C MET A 95 0.29 -2.92 -0.87
N ASP A 96 -0.17 -2.33 0.22
CA ASP A 96 0.64 -1.93 1.37
C ASP A 96 0.49 -2.92 2.50
N HIS A 97 1.60 -3.28 3.11
CA HIS A 97 1.62 -4.01 4.37
C HIS A 97 2.41 -3.21 5.40
N GLU A 98 1.68 -2.70 6.38
CA GLU A 98 2.23 -1.93 7.48
C GLU A 98 1.84 -2.54 8.83
N PHE A 99 2.82 -2.77 9.70
CA PHE A 99 2.60 -3.34 11.02
C PHE A 99 3.58 -2.78 12.05
N GLY A 100 3.08 -2.53 13.26
CA GLY A 100 3.88 -1.93 14.33
C GLY A 100 3.09 -1.84 15.62
N THR A 101 3.73 -1.29 16.65
CA THR A 101 3.12 -1.10 17.97
C THR A 101 2.75 0.35 18.26
N SER A 102 3.02 1.27 17.33
CA SER A 102 2.73 2.70 17.51
C SER A 102 1.50 3.13 16.70
N ALA A 103 0.75 4.06 17.29
CA ALA A 103 -0.31 4.79 16.60
C ALA A 103 0.25 6.11 16.05
N LEU A 104 -0.58 6.86 15.32
CA LEU A 104 -0.23 8.24 14.96
C LEU A 104 0.08 9.05 16.24
N PRO A 105 1.07 9.96 16.20
CA PRO A 105 1.46 10.74 17.36
C PRO A 105 0.30 11.62 17.87
N ALA A 106 0.32 11.93 19.17
CA ALA A 106 -0.63 12.88 19.74
C ALA A 106 -0.52 14.24 19.03
N GLY A 107 -1.65 14.85 18.66
CA GLY A 107 -1.70 16.08 17.88
C GLY A 107 -1.70 15.88 16.36
N ALA A 108 -1.63 14.64 15.86
CA ALA A 108 -1.89 14.33 14.46
C ALA A 108 -3.37 14.61 14.11
N LEU A 109 -3.61 15.43 13.09
CA LEU A 109 -4.93 15.69 12.51
C LEU A 109 -5.33 14.65 11.46
N GLY A 110 -4.36 13.89 10.95
CA GLY A 110 -4.52 12.86 9.92
C GLY A 110 -3.28 12.75 9.04
N TRP A 111 -3.40 12.03 7.92
CA TRP A 111 -2.32 11.86 6.97
C TRP A 111 -2.81 12.09 5.53
N ASP A 112 -1.88 12.43 4.64
CA ASP A 112 -2.05 12.30 3.20
C ASP A 112 -1.13 11.19 2.71
N TRP A 113 -1.64 10.35 1.83
CA TRP A 113 -0.91 9.25 1.21
C TRP A 113 -1.15 9.27 -0.29
N PHE A 114 -0.08 9.08 -1.05
CA PHE A 114 -0.11 9.04 -2.49
C PHE A 114 0.87 8.00 -2.99
N SER A 115 0.44 7.19 -3.95
CA SER A 115 1.36 6.36 -4.72
C SER A 115 1.00 6.34 -6.19
N VAL A 116 2.00 6.07 -7.02
CA VAL A 116 1.83 5.90 -8.46
C VAL A 116 2.84 4.90 -9.00
N GLN A 117 2.37 4.13 -9.98
CA GLN A 117 3.20 3.25 -10.80
C GLN A 117 3.18 3.83 -12.21
N LEU A 118 4.36 4.14 -12.75
CA LEU A 118 4.51 4.76 -14.06
C LEU A 118 4.74 3.70 -15.13
N ASP A 119 4.32 3.99 -16.36
CA ASP A 119 4.45 3.07 -17.51
C ASP A 119 5.90 2.70 -17.84
N ASN A 120 6.87 3.53 -17.43
CA ASN A 120 8.29 3.23 -17.57
C ASN A 120 8.83 2.27 -16.48
N GLY A 121 7.98 1.79 -15.56
CA GLY A 121 8.33 0.89 -14.47
C GLY A 121 8.68 1.56 -13.15
N ALA A 122 8.83 2.90 -13.13
CA ALA A 122 9.13 3.64 -11.92
C ALA A 122 7.93 3.65 -10.95
N VAL A 123 8.23 3.75 -9.66
CA VAL A 123 7.27 3.66 -8.56
C VAL A 123 7.54 4.77 -7.58
N LEU A 124 6.50 5.50 -7.19
CA LEU A 124 6.57 6.54 -6.18
C LEU A 124 5.53 6.28 -5.09
N MET A 125 5.94 6.37 -3.84
CA MET A 125 5.06 6.48 -2.68
C MET A 125 5.48 7.73 -1.89
N LEU A 126 4.50 8.53 -1.47
CA LEU A 126 4.66 9.70 -0.63
C LEU A 126 3.61 9.66 0.49
N ALA A 127 4.01 10.01 1.70
CA ALA A 127 3.14 10.16 2.84
C ALA A 127 3.55 11.37 3.68
N GLN A 128 2.57 12.06 4.26
CA GLN A 128 2.79 13.09 5.27
C GLN A 128 1.78 13.00 6.40
N ILE A 129 2.22 13.25 7.63
CA ILE A 129 1.34 13.42 8.79
C ILE A 129 1.08 14.92 8.98
N ARG A 130 -0.20 15.30 9.07
CA ARG A 130 -0.64 16.69 9.31
C ARG A 130 -0.79 16.96 10.81
N THR A 131 -0.32 18.11 11.27
CA THR A 131 -0.45 18.60 12.67
C THR A 131 -1.10 19.97 12.73
N GLU A 132 -1.59 20.40 13.91
CA GLU A 132 -2.25 21.70 14.10
C GLU A 132 -1.36 22.91 13.77
N ASP A 133 -0.05 22.78 13.96
CA ASP A 133 0.92 23.88 13.76
C ASP A 133 1.12 24.25 12.28
N GLY A 134 0.42 23.60 11.33
CA GLY A 134 0.22 24.07 9.96
C GLY A 134 1.45 24.05 9.04
N ASP A 135 2.65 23.91 9.59
CA ASP A 135 3.92 24.03 8.86
C ASP A 135 4.35 22.76 8.11
N GLY A 136 3.50 21.73 8.03
CA GLY A 136 3.60 20.69 7.01
C GLY A 136 4.97 20.01 6.89
N VAL A 137 5.76 19.96 7.97
CA VAL A 137 7.01 19.20 8.04
C VAL A 137 7.19 18.81 9.50
N ASN A 138 6.77 17.60 9.86
CA ASN A 138 7.44 16.90 10.95
C ASN A 138 7.55 15.40 10.69
N GLU A 139 6.71 14.80 9.85
CA GLU A 139 6.91 13.40 9.44
C GLU A 139 6.45 13.23 7.98
N PHE A 140 7.42 13.37 7.06
CA PHE A 140 7.26 13.09 5.63
C PHE A 140 8.08 11.86 5.29
N GLU A 141 7.48 10.94 4.56
CA GLU A 141 8.15 9.77 4.02
C GLU A 141 7.88 9.66 2.53
N GLY A 142 8.91 9.41 1.74
CA GLY A 142 8.72 9.01 0.37
C GLY A 142 9.73 7.98 -0.09
N THR A 143 9.33 7.20 -1.07
CA THR A 143 10.17 6.20 -1.73
C THR A 143 9.99 6.32 -3.23
N LEU A 144 11.08 6.58 -3.94
CA LEU A 144 11.17 6.47 -5.40
C LEU A 144 11.95 5.21 -5.74
N VAL A 145 11.38 4.34 -6.57
CA VAL A 145 12.10 3.27 -7.25
C VAL A 145 12.12 3.59 -8.73
N THR A 146 13.30 3.75 -9.31
CA THR A 146 13.49 3.99 -10.75
C THR A 146 13.29 2.70 -11.55
N ALA A 147 13.14 2.83 -12.87
CA ALA A 147 12.89 1.70 -13.76
C ALA A 147 13.99 0.61 -13.73
N ASP A 148 15.22 0.98 -13.39
CA ASP A 148 16.36 0.07 -13.21
C ASP A 148 16.43 -0.57 -11.81
N GLY A 149 15.46 -0.26 -10.94
CA GLY A 149 15.35 -0.79 -9.60
C GLY A 149 16.13 -0.02 -8.53
N ALA A 150 16.79 1.10 -8.85
CA ALA A 150 17.44 1.92 -7.84
C ALA A 150 16.38 2.58 -6.94
N GLN A 151 16.55 2.45 -5.62
CA GLN A 151 15.62 2.98 -4.65
C GLN A 151 16.23 4.20 -3.93
N THR A 152 15.45 5.27 -3.81
CA THR A 152 15.83 6.50 -3.11
C THR A 152 14.73 6.92 -2.14
N THR A 153 15.12 7.19 -0.89
CA THR A 153 14.25 7.84 0.10
C THR A 153 14.09 9.32 -0.24
N ILE A 154 12.86 9.80 -0.21
CA ILE A 154 12.50 11.20 -0.37
C ILE A 154 12.16 11.76 1.01
N THR A 155 12.74 12.91 1.34
CA THR A 155 12.52 13.66 2.58
C THR A 155 11.94 15.03 2.24
N ALA A 156 11.32 15.70 3.22
CA ALA A 156 10.64 16.98 2.97
C ALA A 156 11.57 18.08 2.42
N ASP A 157 12.85 18.06 2.78
CA ASP A 157 13.89 18.98 2.31
C ASP A 157 14.46 18.60 0.93
N ARG A 158 14.21 17.37 0.47
CA ARG A 158 14.66 16.86 -0.82
C ARG A 158 13.49 16.88 -1.81
N GLY A 159 13.27 18.03 -2.43
CA GLY A 159 12.34 18.13 -3.57
C GLY A 159 12.72 17.15 -4.70
N LEU A 160 11.73 16.70 -5.48
CA LEU A 160 11.90 15.82 -6.64
C LEU A 160 12.65 16.46 -7.83
N VAL A 161 13.40 17.54 -7.60
CA VAL A 161 14.04 18.36 -8.64
C VAL A 161 15.55 18.27 -8.48
N ASP A 162 16.12 17.15 -8.94
CA ASP A 162 17.45 16.99 -9.56
C ASP A 162 17.86 15.51 -9.57
N GLN A 163 17.48 14.82 -10.64
CA GLN A 163 18.13 13.63 -11.20
C GLN A 163 17.97 13.63 -12.72
#